data_AF-A0A9W6XAI9-F1
#
_entry.id   AF-A0A9W6XAI9-F1
#
_cell.length_a   1.000
_cell.length_b   1.000
_cell.length_c   1.000
_cell.angle_alpha   90.00
_cell.angle_beta   90.00
_cell.angle_gamma   90.00
#
_symmetry.space_group_name_H-M   'P 1'
#
loop_
_entity.id
_entity.type
_entity.pdbx_description
1 polymer ?
#
loop_
_entity_poly.entity_id
_entity_poly.type
_entity_poly.pdbx_seq_one_letter_code
_entity_poly.pdbx_strand_id
1 'polypeptide(L)'
;MIATEVSVRLMHLETQAKELVEYEAKQAAGETEEEDPAADSTLNSCNKLKTKWDSYDVDAELERLEKEERGKEVSASTPQPKKPVRKVPQLTRSRALATSQGIEHEFEAVLSFLDDIRGDDEVKQLRKAIADKVTKEYFARIDAIQAMLA
;
A
#
# COMPACT_ATOMS: atom_id res chain seq x y z
N MET A 1 13.22 15.57 -5.48
CA MET A 1 13.02 16.61 -4.44
C MET A 1 12.68 15.88 -3.14
N ILE A 2 13.26 16.23 -1.99
CA ILE A 2 13.06 15.44 -0.76
C ILE A 2 11.58 15.42 -0.35
N ALA A 3 10.90 16.58 -0.41
CA ALA A 3 9.48 16.70 -0.07
C ALA A 3 8.55 15.76 -0.88
N THR A 4 8.86 15.48 -2.16
CA THR A 4 8.05 14.56 -2.96
C THR A 4 8.21 13.12 -2.50
N GLU A 5 9.43 12.71 -2.13
CA GLU A 5 9.69 11.36 -1.63
C GLU A 5 9.02 11.13 -0.28
N VAL A 6 9.11 12.09 0.64
CA VAL A 6 8.40 12.04 1.93
C VAL A 6 6.88 11.94 1.69
N SER A 7 6.34 12.70 0.73
CA SER A 7 4.90 12.63 0.40
C SER A 7 4.46 11.28 -0.17
N VAL A 8 5.29 10.59 -0.94
CA VAL A 8 4.97 9.24 -1.45
C VAL A 8 4.91 8.23 -0.29
N ARG A 9 5.86 8.33 0.64
CA ARG A 9 5.86 7.49 1.86
C ARG A 9 4.62 7.77 2.73
N LEU A 10 4.21 9.03 2.85
CA LEU A 10 2.97 9.40 3.53
C LEU A 10 1.74 8.76 2.87
N MET A 11 1.63 8.84 1.54
CA MET A 11 0.51 8.22 0.80
C MET A 11 0.48 6.69 0.97
N HIS A 12 1.64 6.05 0.97
CA HIS A 12 1.73 4.62 1.21
C HIS A 12 1.26 4.25 2.62
N LEU A 13 1.68 5.00 3.63
CA LEU A 13 1.25 4.82 5.01
C LEU A 13 -0.26 5.06 5.17
N GLU A 14 -0.81 6.06 4.48
CA GLU A 14 -2.25 6.34 4.47
C GLU A 14 -3.07 5.13 3.99
N THR A 15 -2.62 4.50 2.89
CA THR A 15 -3.26 3.28 2.37
C THR A 15 -3.15 2.12 3.37
N GLN A 16 -1.96 1.90 3.94
CA GLN A 16 -1.75 0.83 4.93
C GLN A 16 -2.59 1.02 6.20
N ALA A 17 -2.72 2.26 6.68
CA ALA A 17 -3.54 2.57 7.85
C ALA A 17 -5.03 2.30 7.58
N LYS A 18 -5.55 2.68 6.41
CA LYS A 18 -6.93 2.38 6.01
C LYS A 18 -7.19 0.88 5.90
N GLU A 19 -6.31 0.15 5.23
CA GLU A 19 -6.41 -1.30 5.10
C GLU A 19 -6.41 -2.00 6.47
N LEU A 20 -5.58 -1.52 7.41
CA LEU A 20 -5.50 -2.05 8.76
C LEU A 20 -6.79 -1.82 9.54
N VAL A 21 -7.32 -0.59 9.53
CA VAL A 21 -8.58 -0.25 10.23
C VAL A 21 -9.74 -1.06 9.65
N GLU A 22 -9.81 -1.19 8.32
CA GLU A 22 -10.83 -2.02 7.68
C GLU A 22 -10.71 -3.50 8.05
N TYR A 23 -9.49 -4.04 8.14
CA TYR A 23 -9.26 -5.42 8.54
C TYR A 23 -9.72 -5.66 9.98
N GLU A 24 -9.37 -4.76 10.90
CA GLU A 24 -9.78 -4.85 12.30
C GLU A 24 -11.29 -4.69 12.48
N ALA A 25 -11.93 -3.83 11.68
CA ALA A 25 -13.38 -3.70 11.67
C ALA A 25 -14.09 -4.99 11.20
N LYS A 26 -13.55 -5.66 10.17
CA LYS A 26 -14.07 -6.96 9.69
C LYS A 26 -13.90 -8.07 10.74
N GLN A 27 -12.74 -8.10 11.41
CA GLN A 27 -12.49 -9.02 12.53
C GLN A 27 -13.46 -8.76 13.69
N ALA A 28 -13.69 -7.50 14.05
CA ALA A 28 -14.62 -7.13 15.12
C ALA A 28 -16.09 -7.42 14.79
N ALA A 29 -16.46 -7.34 13.50
CA ALA A 29 -17.80 -7.68 13.02
C ALA A 29 -18.08 -9.20 12.98
N GLY A 30 -17.11 -10.03 13.37
CA GLY A 30 -17.26 -11.47 13.36
C GLY A 30 -17.27 -12.07 11.95
N GLU A 31 -16.75 -11.36 10.93
CA GLU A 31 -16.41 -11.94 9.63
C GLU A 31 -15.13 -12.80 9.75
N THR A 32 -15.13 -13.73 10.70
CA THR A 32 -14.16 -14.82 10.76
C THR A 32 -14.78 -15.96 9.96
N GLU A 33 -14.50 -16.02 8.64
CA GLU A 33 -14.59 -17.34 7.99
C GLU A 33 -13.60 -18.23 8.74
N GLU A 34 -14.09 -19.32 9.34
CA GLU A 34 -13.32 -20.32 10.09
C GLU A 34 -11.97 -20.60 9.41
N GLU A 35 -10.87 -20.17 10.02
CA GLU A 35 -9.60 -20.87 9.82
C GLU A 35 -9.61 -22.09 10.72
N ASP A 36 -9.84 -23.23 10.08
CA ASP A 36 -9.67 -24.58 10.62
C ASP A 36 -8.28 -24.72 11.27
N PRO A 37 -8.18 -25.01 12.59
CA PRO A 37 -6.90 -25.19 13.27
C PRO A 37 -6.15 -26.49 12.88
N ALA A 38 -6.61 -27.24 11.87
CA ALA A 38 -5.98 -28.48 11.42
C ALA A 38 -4.77 -28.30 10.46
N ALA A 39 -4.43 -27.08 10.03
CA ALA A 39 -3.38 -26.88 9.03
C ALA A 39 -1.93 -26.83 9.59
N ASP A 40 -1.75 -26.82 10.91
CA ASP A 40 -0.44 -26.58 11.54
C ASP A 40 0.40 -27.86 11.80
N SER A 41 0.00 -29.02 11.26
CA SER A 41 0.70 -30.30 11.51
C SER A 41 1.22 -31.01 10.25
N THR A 42 1.73 -30.27 9.25
CA THR A 42 2.48 -30.88 8.12
C THR A 42 3.80 -30.15 7.85
N LEU A 43 4.53 -29.73 8.90
CA LEU A 43 5.87 -29.14 8.76
C LEU A 43 6.99 -30.18 8.96
N ASN A 44 6.87 -31.33 8.30
CA ASN A 44 7.94 -32.32 8.18
C ASN A 44 7.93 -32.92 6.77
N SER A 45 8.77 -32.36 5.88
CA SER A 45 9.58 -33.11 4.91
C SER A 45 10.15 -32.14 3.87
N CYS A 46 11.48 -32.03 3.81
CA CYS A 46 12.24 -31.30 2.81
C CYS A 46 11.98 -31.83 1.40
N ASN A 47 10.99 -31.27 0.69
CA ASN A 47 10.85 -31.46 -0.76
C ASN A 47 10.55 -30.12 -1.43
N LYS A 48 11.59 -29.62 -2.13
CA LYS A 48 11.57 -28.64 -3.24
C LYS A 48 10.28 -27.81 -3.32
N LEU A 49 10.31 -26.62 -2.72
CA LEU A 49 9.33 -25.56 -2.93
C LEU A 49 9.33 -25.20 -4.43
N LYS A 50 8.59 -25.96 -5.25
CA LYS A 50 8.15 -25.52 -6.57
C LYS A 50 7.17 -24.39 -6.32
N THR A 51 7.67 -23.16 -6.37
CA THR A 51 6.83 -21.98 -6.29
C THR A 51 5.81 -22.04 -7.44
N LYS A 52 4.57 -21.61 -7.21
CA LYS A 52 3.48 -21.63 -8.22
C LYS A 52 3.85 -20.91 -9.54
N TRP A 53 4.93 -20.14 -9.53
CA TRP A 53 5.55 -19.47 -10.67
C TRP A 53 6.24 -20.43 -11.64
N ASP A 54 6.81 -21.55 -11.18
CA ASP A 54 7.49 -22.53 -12.03
C ASP A 54 6.54 -23.45 -12.81
N SER A 55 5.23 -23.32 -12.61
CA SER A 55 4.20 -24.10 -13.34
C SER A 55 3.42 -23.25 -14.35
N TYR A 56 3.83 -21.99 -14.54
CA TYR A 56 3.22 -21.12 -15.54
C TYR A 56 3.91 -21.32 -16.89
N ASP A 57 3.23 -22.03 -17.78
CA ASP A 57 3.71 -22.27 -19.13
C ASP A 57 3.38 -21.04 -19.99
N VAL A 58 4.35 -20.14 -20.08
CA VAL A 58 4.25 -18.88 -20.83
C VAL A 58 3.93 -19.14 -22.31
N ASP A 59 4.39 -20.26 -22.87
CA ASP A 59 4.17 -20.61 -24.27
C ASP A 59 2.69 -20.97 -24.51
N ALA A 60 2.04 -21.63 -23.54
CA ALA A 60 0.61 -21.93 -23.60
C ALA A 60 -0.28 -20.68 -23.47
N GLU A 61 0.16 -19.66 -22.73
CA GLU A 61 -0.58 -18.40 -22.61
C GLU A 61 -0.47 -17.55 -23.88
N LEU A 62 0.69 -17.59 -24.56
CA LEU A 62 0.90 -16.91 -25.84
C LEU A 62 0.02 -17.49 -26.95
N GLU A 63 -0.09 -18.82 -27.03
CA GLU A 63 -0.97 -19.49 -28.01
C GLU A 63 -2.46 -19.22 -27.73
N ARG A 64 -2.83 -19.04 -26.45
CA ARG A 64 -4.20 -18.67 -26.06
C ARG A 64 -4.56 -17.27 -26.52
N LEU A 65 -3.64 -16.31 -26.40
CA LEU A 65 -3.85 -14.92 -26.84
C LEU A 65 -3.96 -14.81 -28.37
N GLU A 66 -3.17 -15.59 -29.12
CA GLU A 66 -3.25 -15.63 -30.59
C GLU A 66 -4.58 -16.24 -31.08
N LYS A 67 -5.14 -17.21 -30.34
CA LYS A 67 -6.48 -17.77 -30.61
C LYS A 67 -7.62 -16.82 -30.24
N GLU A 68 -7.44 -15.98 -29.22
CA GLU A 68 -8.43 -15.00 -28.78
C GLU A 68 -8.50 -13.78 -29.74
N GLU A 69 -7.40 -13.41 -30.38
CA GLU A 69 -7.35 -12.36 -31.42
C GLU A 69 -8.06 -12.77 -32.72
N ARG A 70 -8.11 -14.08 -33.04
CA ARG A 70 -8.83 -14.62 -34.21
C ARG A 70 -10.28 -15.00 -33.82
N GLY A 71 -11.07 -13.99 -33.48
CA GLY A 71 -12.41 -14.09 -32.92
C GLY A 71 -13.30 -15.22 -33.47
N LYS A 72 -13.82 -16.03 -32.56
CA LYS A 72 -15.05 -16.82 -32.74
C LYS A 72 -15.76 -16.98 -31.40
N GLU A 73 -16.91 -16.32 -31.29
CA GLU A 73 -17.84 -16.33 -30.16
C GLU A 73 -18.25 -17.75 -29.75
N VAL A 74 -18.45 -17.98 -28.44
CA VAL A 74 -19.75 -18.25 -27.81
C VAL A 74 -19.57 -18.75 -26.36
N SER A 75 -20.46 -18.24 -25.50
CA SER A 75 -20.93 -18.77 -24.21
C SER A 75 -20.14 -18.49 -22.92
N ALA A 76 -20.64 -17.46 -22.23
CA ALA A 76 -21.04 -17.49 -20.83
C ALA A 76 -20.08 -18.16 -19.83
N SER A 77 -19.16 -17.36 -19.30
CA SER A 77 -18.84 -17.41 -17.88
C SER A 77 -18.53 -16.00 -17.42
N THR A 78 -19.45 -15.44 -16.64
CA THR A 78 -19.25 -14.21 -15.87
C THR A 78 -17.91 -14.32 -15.13
N PRO A 79 -16.95 -13.39 -15.30
CA PRO A 79 -15.77 -13.39 -14.45
C PRO A 79 -16.23 -12.99 -13.05
N GLN A 80 -16.30 -13.97 -12.14
CA GLN A 80 -16.39 -13.66 -10.72
C GLN A 80 -15.18 -12.78 -10.37
N PRO A 81 -15.37 -11.65 -9.67
CA PRO A 81 -14.25 -10.87 -9.17
C PRO A 81 -13.50 -11.77 -8.21
N LYS A 82 -12.27 -12.16 -8.59
CA LYS A 82 -11.35 -12.88 -7.71
C LYS A 82 -11.19 -12.02 -6.46
N LYS A 83 -11.82 -12.46 -5.35
CA LYS A 83 -11.64 -11.84 -4.03
C LYS A 83 -10.12 -11.74 -3.82
N PRO A 84 -9.56 -10.56 -3.52
CA PRO A 84 -8.16 -10.47 -3.19
C PRO A 84 -7.94 -11.37 -1.96
N VAL A 85 -6.99 -12.28 -2.06
CA VAL A 85 -6.48 -13.03 -0.91
C VAL A 85 -6.06 -11.98 0.12
N ARG A 86 -6.91 -11.74 1.12
CA ARG A 86 -6.73 -10.71 2.13
C ARG A 86 -5.56 -11.14 3.00
N LYS A 87 -4.37 -10.64 2.64
CA LYS A 87 -3.16 -10.81 3.43
C LYS A 87 -3.39 -10.10 4.77
N VAL A 88 -3.08 -10.79 5.87
CA VAL A 88 -2.97 -10.17 7.19
C VAL A 88 -2.14 -8.88 7.04
N PRO A 89 -2.59 -7.74 7.61
CA PRO A 89 -1.84 -6.49 7.55
C PRO A 89 -0.40 -6.71 8.03
N GLN A 90 0.58 -6.41 7.17
CA GLN A 90 2.01 -6.59 7.52
C GLN A 90 2.53 -5.53 8.50
N LEU A 91 1.71 -4.53 8.81
CA LEU A 91 2.02 -3.40 9.67
C LEU A 91 1.12 -3.46 10.91
N THR A 92 1.67 -3.24 12.10
CA THR A 92 0.87 -3.10 13.34
C THR A 92 0.46 -1.65 13.57
N ARG A 93 -0.62 -1.38 14.33
CA ARG A 93 -1.01 0.00 14.71
C ARG A 93 0.15 0.80 15.31
N SER A 94 0.86 0.22 16.27
CA SER A 94 2.01 0.86 16.92
C SER A 94 3.11 1.25 15.94
N ARG A 95 3.42 0.37 14.97
CA ARG A 95 4.41 0.64 13.94
C ARG A 95 3.91 1.71 12.95
N ALA A 96 2.64 1.69 12.60
CA ALA A 96 2.03 2.70 11.74
C ALA A 96 2.07 4.10 12.40
N LEU A 97 1.75 4.18 13.69
CA LEU A 97 1.85 5.41 14.48
C LEU A 97 3.29 5.93 14.54
N ALA A 98 4.25 5.09 14.93
CA ALA A 98 5.66 5.48 14.97
C ALA A 98 6.17 5.93 13.58
N THR A 99 5.72 5.29 12.51
CA THR A 99 6.07 5.69 11.14
C THR A 99 5.46 7.04 10.78
N SER A 100 4.22 7.33 11.21
CA SER A 100 3.58 8.63 10.96
C SER A 100 4.33 9.78 11.64
N GLN A 101 4.78 9.58 12.88
CA GLN A 101 5.60 10.55 13.62
C GLN A 101 6.98 10.73 12.98
N GLY A 102 7.58 9.65 12.48
CA GLY A 102 8.84 9.75 11.72
C GLY A 102 8.68 10.61 10.46
N ILE A 103 7.60 10.41 9.71
CA ILE A 103 7.29 11.22 8.51
C ILE A 103 7.00 12.68 8.88
N GLU A 104 6.36 12.94 10.02
CA GLU A 104 6.13 14.30 10.54
C GLU A 104 7.46 15.04 10.75
N HIS A 105 8.40 14.43 11.46
CA HIS A 105 9.74 15.01 11.67
C HIS A 105 10.51 15.21 10.36
N GLU A 106 10.34 14.33 9.38
CA GLU A 106 10.94 14.52 8.07
C GLU A 106 10.37 15.75 7.34
N PHE A 107 9.07 16.02 7.47
CA PHE A 107 8.47 17.24 6.92
C PHE A 107 8.93 18.50 7.68
N GLU A 108 9.11 18.43 9.00
CA GLU A 108 9.74 19.51 9.77
C GLU A 108 11.16 19.79 9.28
N ALA A 109 11.95 18.74 9.03
CA ALA A 109 13.30 18.88 8.46
C ALA A 109 13.27 19.48 7.05
N VAL A 110 12.28 19.14 6.23
CA VAL A 110 12.06 19.79 4.92
C VAL A 110 11.77 21.28 5.08
N LEU A 111 10.90 21.67 6.01
CA LEU A 111 10.60 23.08 6.27
C LEU A 111 11.84 23.84 6.75
N SER A 112 12.58 23.27 7.70
CA SER A 112 13.87 23.83 8.15
C SER A 112 14.85 24.00 7.00
N PHE A 113 14.97 23.01 6.11
CA PHE A 113 15.82 23.11 4.93
C PHE A 113 15.37 24.20 3.97
N LEU A 114 14.05 24.38 3.78
CA LEU A 114 13.53 25.45 2.92
C LEU A 114 13.84 26.84 3.47
N ASP A 115 13.88 27.03 4.79
CA ASP A 115 14.21 28.30 5.41
C ASP A 115 15.65 28.75 5.12
N ASP A 116 16.59 27.79 5.06
CA ASP A 116 18.01 28.05 4.79
C ASP A 116 18.31 28.43 3.33
N ILE A 117 17.45 28.05 2.39
CA ILE A 117 17.66 28.33 0.97
C ILE A 117 17.51 29.84 0.70
N ARG A 118 18.45 30.43 -0.04
CA ARG A 118 18.34 31.79 -0.58
C ARG A 118 18.25 31.74 -2.10
N GLY A 119 17.55 32.68 -2.71
CA GLY A 119 17.37 32.73 -4.16
C GLY A 119 16.57 33.95 -4.61
N ASP A 120 16.36 34.03 -5.92
CA ASP A 120 15.53 35.03 -6.58
C ASP A 120 14.03 34.85 -6.30
N ASP A 121 13.20 35.66 -6.95
CA ASP A 121 11.75 35.63 -6.75
C ASP A 121 11.11 34.31 -7.19
N GLU A 122 11.65 33.63 -8.21
CA GLU A 122 11.14 32.32 -8.65
C GLU A 122 11.42 31.25 -7.59
N VAL A 123 12.64 31.20 -7.06
CA VAL A 123 13.01 30.31 -5.95
C VAL A 123 12.16 30.61 -4.72
N LYS A 124 11.93 31.89 -4.41
CA LYS A 124 11.08 32.31 -3.29
C LYS A 124 9.64 31.85 -3.46
N GLN A 125 9.06 31.96 -4.65
CA GLN A 125 7.71 31.46 -4.95
C GLN A 125 7.64 29.94 -4.82
N LEU A 126 8.62 29.21 -5.36
CA LEU A 126 8.66 27.75 -5.27
C LEU A 126 8.78 27.26 -3.82
N ARG A 127 9.68 27.85 -3.02
CA ARG A 127 9.80 27.52 -1.59
C ARG A 127 8.50 27.75 -0.84
N LYS A 128 7.86 28.90 -1.08
CA LYS A 128 6.56 29.21 -0.49
C LYS A 128 5.51 28.17 -0.88
N ALA A 129 5.42 27.81 -2.16
CA ALA A 129 4.46 26.80 -2.63
C ALA A 129 4.68 25.43 -1.96
N ILE A 130 5.94 25.01 -1.79
CA ILE A 130 6.26 23.75 -1.10
C ILE A 130 5.89 23.85 0.38
N ALA A 131 6.27 24.93 1.08
CA ALA A 131 5.96 25.13 2.49
C ALA A 131 4.45 25.18 2.75
N ASP A 132 3.70 25.89 1.89
CA ASP A 132 2.24 25.94 1.92
C ASP A 132 1.63 24.54 1.78
N LYS A 133 2.15 23.73 0.84
CA LYS A 133 1.67 22.37 0.62
C LYS A 133 1.96 21.45 1.81
N VAL A 134 3.18 21.50 2.35
CA VAL A 134 3.56 20.72 3.55
C VAL A 134 2.65 21.08 4.73
N THR A 135 2.50 22.38 4.98
CA THR A 135 1.76 22.89 6.16
C THR A 135 0.27 22.60 6.09
N LYS A 136 -0.35 22.80 4.91
CA LYS A 136 -1.82 22.71 4.78
C LYS A 136 -2.31 21.32 4.41
N GLU A 137 -1.52 20.56 3.65
CA GLU A 137 -1.96 19.28 3.10
C GLU A 137 -1.32 18.10 3.84
N TYR A 138 0.01 18.07 3.99
CA TYR A 138 0.68 16.88 4.49
C TYR A 138 0.55 16.72 6.00
N PHE A 139 0.67 17.79 6.80
CA PHE A 139 0.39 17.70 8.23
C PHE A 139 -1.07 17.32 8.53
N ALA A 140 -2.05 17.91 7.82
CA ALA A 140 -3.45 17.52 7.97
C ALA A 140 -3.71 16.04 7.65
N ARG A 141 -3.00 15.47 6.67
CA ARG A 141 -3.06 14.03 6.37
C ARG A 141 -2.42 13.18 7.47
N ILE A 142 -1.29 13.62 8.03
CA ILE A 142 -0.63 12.94 9.15
C ILE A 142 -1.55 12.93 10.37
N ASP A 143 -2.15 14.06 10.71
CA ASP A 143 -3.13 14.16 11.80
C ASP A 143 -4.30 13.19 11.59
N ALA A 144 -4.82 13.10 10.36
CA ALA A 144 -5.88 12.17 10.02
C ALA A 144 -5.44 10.70 10.19
N ILE A 145 -4.22 10.35 9.78
CA ILE A 145 -3.67 9.00 9.98
C ILE A 145 -3.51 8.70 11.46
N GLN A 146 -2.94 9.62 12.24
CA GLN A 146 -2.77 9.46 13.67
C GLN A 146 -4.12 9.30 14.38
N ALA A 147 -5.12 10.10 14.01
CA ALA A 147 -6.48 10.00 14.54
C ALA A 147 -7.19 8.68 14.19
N MET A 148 -6.91 8.10 13.01
CA MET A 148 -7.44 6.77 12.63
C MET A 148 -6.78 5.62 13.40
N LEU A 149 -5.55 5.82 13.89
CA LEU A 149 -4.73 4.78 14.53
C LEU A 149 -4.71 4.88 16.06
N ALA A 150 -5.17 5.99 16.64
CA ALA A 150 -5.30 6.23 18.08
C ALA A 150 -6.47 5.43 18.67
#